data_AF-A0A176RT67-F1
#
_entry.id   AF-A0A176RT67-F1
#
_cell.length_a   1.000
_cell.length_b   1.000
_cell.length_c   1.000
_cell.angle_alpha   90.00
_cell.angle_beta   90.00
_cell.angle_gamma   90.00
#
_symmetry.space_group_name_H-M   'P 1'
#
loop_
_entity.id
_entity.type
_entity.pdbx_description
1 polymer ?
#
loop_
_entity_poly.entity_id
_entity_poly.type
_entity_poly.pdbx_seq_one_letter_code
_entity_poly.pdbx_strand_id
1 'polypeptide(L)'
;MLSIRGIYTGKEIKPLENVHALPNVRVIITFLDDEADHIEPNTEKWESYAQKTPTEVFLDKCKGWEDTRSPEEIITEIYASRTSAERKVQLF
;
A
#
# COMPACT_ATOMS: atom_id res chain seq x y z
N MET A 1 21.14 18.86 -3.22
CA MET A 1 20.35 17.95 -4.08
C MET A 1 19.35 18.83 -4.82
N LEU A 2 19.35 18.83 -6.15
CA LEU A 2 18.45 19.67 -6.95
C LEU A 2 17.14 18.91 -7.14
N SER A 3 16.00 19.50 -6.77
CA SER A 3 14.66 18.97 -7.05
C SER A 3 14.00 19.83 -8.11
N ILE A 4 13.30 19.19 -9.04
CA ILE A 4 12.66 19.85 -10.19
C ILE A 4 11.25 19.29 -10.30
N ARG A 5 10.28 20.17 -10.54
CA ARG A 5 8.88 19.76 -10.73
C ARG A 5 8.64 19.33 -12.17
N GLY A 6 7.76 18.36 -12.36
CA GLY A 6 7.40 17.84 -13.67
C GLY A 6 6.00 17.26 -13.69
N ILE A 7 5.45 17.09 -14.89
CA ILE A 7 4.16 16.43 -15.11
C ILE A 7 4.44 14.98 -15.53
N TYR A 8 3.86 14.03 -14.82
CA TYR A 8 3.92 12.61 -15.17
C TYR A 8 2.73 12.23 -16.04
N THR A 9 2.99 11.71 -17.24
CA THR A 9 1.93 11.32 -18.21
C THR A 9 1.60 9.82 -18.18
N GLY A 10 2.10 9.08 -17.20
CA GLY A 10 1.97 7.62 -17.12
C GLY A 10 3.07 6.85 -17.86
N LYS A 11 3.85 7.51 -18.72
CA LYS A 11 4.99 6.90 -19.44
C LYS A 11 6.26 7.73 -19.36
N GLU A 12 6.13 9.05 -19.36
CA GLU A 12 7.25 9.99 -19.33
C GLU A 12 6.99 11.09 -18.30
N ILE A 13 8.08 11.72 -17.85
CA ILE A 13 8.04 12.92 -17.01
C ILE A 13 8.50 14.08 -17.87
N LYS A 14 7.66 15.10 -18.00
CA LYS A 14 8.02 16.37 -18.64
C LYS A 14 8.38 17.38 -17.55
N PRO A 15 9.67 17.77 -17.42
CA PRO A 15 10.06 18.83 -16.51
C PRO A 15 9.36 20.13 -16.88
N LEU A 16 8.95 20.91 -15.87
CA LEU A 16 8.38 22.24 -16.09
C LEU A 16 9.46 23.30 -16.34
N GLU A 17 10.70 22.99 -15.96
CA GLU A 17 11.87 23.84 -16.12
C GLU A 17 12.86 23.21 -17.10
N ASN A 18 13.68 24.02 -17.76
CA ASN A 18 14.72 23.49 -18.65
C ASN A 18 15.84 22.85 -17.83
N VAL A 19 16.02 21.54 -17.97
CA VAL A 19 17.02 20.78 -17.24
C VAL A 19 18.17 20.44 -18.16
N HIS A 20 19.31 21.10 -17.95
CA HIS A 20 20.56 20.78 -18.63
C HIS A 20 21.24 19.60 -17.93
N ALA A 21 20.81 18.38 -18.27
CA ALA A 21 21.43 17.15 -17.81
C ALA A 21 22.11 16.40 -18.97
N LEU A 22 23.21 15.72 -18.67
CA LEU A 22 23.84 14.81 -19.62
C LEU A 22 22.93 13.59 -19.89
N PRO A 23 23.03 12.95 -21.06
CA PRO A 23 22.33 11.69 -21.31
C PRO A 23 22.68 10.62 -20.26
N ASN A 24 21.75 9.68 -20.01
CA ASN A 24 21.92 8.51 -19.13
C ASN A 24 22.13 8.82 -17.64
N VAL A 25 21.61 9.94 -17.15
CA VAL A 25 21.59 10.26 -15.70
C VAL A 25 20.44 9.52 -15.00
N ARG A 26 20.71 9.01 -13.79
CA ARG A 26 19.69 8.40 -12.92
C ARG A 26 19.06 9.48 -12.05
N VAL A 27 17.74 9.42 -11.89
CA VAL A 27 16.97 10.35 -11.08
C VAL A 27 16.10 9.59 -10.08
N ILE A 28 15.75 10.25 -8.98
CA ILE A 28 14.75 9.77 -8.02
C ILE A 28 13.48 10.57 -8.28
N ILE A 29 12.37 9.87 -8.45
CA ILE A 29 11.05 10.48 -8.67
C ILE A 29 10.25 10.32 -7.39
N THR A 30 9.74 11.43 -6.89
CA THR A 30 8.91 11.47 -5.68
C THR A 30 7.57 12.08 -6.05
N PHE A 31 6.50 11.33 -5.80
CA PHE A 31 5.14 11.85 -5.83
C PHE A 31 4.84 12.39 -4.43
N LEU A 32 4.43 13.65 -4.36
CA LEU A 32 3.96 14.23 -3.12
C LEU A 32 2.48 13.90 -3.02
N ASP A 33 2.06 13.23 -1.95
CA ASP A 33 0.65 13.03 -1.67
C ASP A 33 0.07 14.36 -1.17
N ASP A 34 -0.91 14.91 -1.88
CA ASP A 34 -1.63 16.14 -1.50
C ASP A 34 -2.63 15.88 -0.34
N GLU A 35 -2.48 14.81 0.45
CA GLU A 35 -3.32 14.51 1.62
C GLU A 35 -2.97 15.40 2.84
N ALA A 36 -2.88 16.71 2.62
CA ALA A 36 -2.92 17.71 3.68
C ALA A 36 -4.22 18.55 3.66
N ASP A 37 -4.97 18.65 2.56
CA ASP A 37 -5.98 19.73 2.45
C ASP A 37 -7.38 19.37 1.91
N HIS A 38 -7.77 18.09 1.82
CA HIS A 38 -9.15 17.73 1.47
C HIS A 38 -9.79 16.77 2.48
N ILE A 39 -9.99 17.26 3.70
CA ILE A 39 -11.04 16.76 4.59
C ILE A 39 -12.23 17.71 4.42
N GLU A 40 -13.17 17.36 3.54
CA GLU A 40 -14.52 17.92 3.65
C GLU A 40 -15.07 17.50 5.02
N PRO A 41 -15.49 18.44 5.89
CA PRO A 41 -16.00 18.09 7.21
C PRO A 41 -17.39 17.49 7.05
N ASN A 42 -17.48 16.18 6.85
CA ASN A 42 -18.72 15.46 7.06
C ASN A 42 -18.94 15.35 8.58
N THR A 43 -19.65 16.35 9.10
CA THR A 43 -19.66 16.81 10.49
C THR A 43 -20.22 15.86 11.55
N GLU A 44 -20.45 14.57 11.26
CA GLU A 44 -21.10 13.68 12.23
C GLU A 44 -20.30 12.41 12.61
N LYS A 45 -19.15 12.14 11.99
CA LYS A 45 -18.34 10.93 12.32
C LYS A 45 -16.92 11.20 12.82
N TRP A 46 -16.42 12.42 12.68
CA TRP A 46 -15.01 12.76 12.90
C TRP A 46 -14.62 12.88 14.38
N GLU A 47 -15.56 13.11 15.29
CA GLU A 47 -15.28 13.22 16.73
C GLU A 47 -14.76 11.91 17.35
N SER A 48 -15.05 10.74 16.77
CA SER A 48 -14.56 9.45 17.29
C SER A 48 -13.17 9.02 16.77
N TYR A 49 -12.64 9.70 15.76
CA TYR A 49 -11.33 9.37 15.16
C TYR A 49 -10.20 10.30 15.60
N ALA A 50 -10.53 11.47 16.17
CA ALA A 50 -9.52 12.45 16.62
C ALA A 50 -8.67 11.98 17.81
N GLN A 51 -9.08 10.91 18.50
CA GLN A 51 -8.35 10.33 19.65
C GLN A 51 -7.60 9.03 19.34
N LYS A 52 -7.69 8.52 18.10
CA LYS A 52 -7.09 7.24 17.73
C LYS A 52 -5.67 7.42 17.23
N THR A 53 -4.76 6.61 17.73
CA THR A 53 -3.39 6.53 17.23
C THR A 53 -3.37 6.11 15.75
N PRO A 54 -2.34 6.48 14.97
CA PRO A 54 -2.23 6.07 13.57
C PRO A 54 -2.34 4.55 13.37
N THR A 55 -1.87 3.78 14.35
CA THR A 55 -1.99 2.30 14.39
C THR A 55 -3.45 1.85 14.50
N GLU A 56 -4.25 2.48 15.35
CA GLU A 56 -5.68 2.14 15.50
C GLU A 56 -6.48 2.48 14.25
N VAL A 57 -6.12 3.57 13.56
CA VAL A 57 -6.72 3.92 12.24
C VAL A 57 -6.32 2.89 11.18
N PHE A 58 -5.07 2.45 11.17
CA PHE A 58 -4.61 1.38 10.28
C PHE A 58 -5.35 0.07 10.55
N LEU A 59 -5.46 -0.36 11.82
CA LEU A 59 -6.17 -1.57 12.20
C LEU A 59 -7.67 -1.50 11.86
N ASP A 60 -8.31 -0.33 12.01
CA ASP A 60 -9.69 -0.12 11.57
C ASP A 60 -9.84 -0.12 10.05
N LYS A 61 -8.81 0.25 9.26
CA LYS A 61 -8.84 0.03 7.81
C LYS A 61 -8.72 -1.46 7.45
N CYS A 62 -8.04 -2.24 8.29
CA CYS A 62 -7.82 -3.66 8.09
C CYS A 62 -9.01 -4.55 8.49
N LYS A 63 -10.29 -4.10 8.45
CA LYS A 63 -11.54 -4.80 8.90
C LYS A 63 -11.81 -6.24 8.38
N GLY A 64 -10.81 -6.94 7.84
CA GLY A 64 -10.90 -8.31 7.39
C GLY A 64 -9.67 -9.17 7.70
N TRP A 65 -8.76 -8.77 8.60
CA TRP A 65 -7.66 -9.64 9.05
C TRP A 65 -7.98 -10.44 10.32
N GLU A 66 -9.02 -10.05 11.05
CA GLU A 66 -9.44 -10.74 12.27
C GLU A 66 -10.18 -12.03 11.87
N ASP A 67 -9.46 -13.14 11.93
CA ASP A 67 -10.01 -14.47 11.72
C ASP A 67 -10.83 -14.85 12.96
N THR A 68 -12.14 -15.03 12.79
CA THR A 68 -13.06 -15.41 13.88
C THR A 68 -13.02 -16.90 14.18
N ARG A 69 -12.28 -17.68 13.40
CA ARG A 69 -12.14 -19.13 13.58
C ARG A 69 -11.26 -19.44 14.78
N SER A 70 -11.57 -20.56 15.42
CA SER A 70 -10.72 -21.07 16.50
C SER A 70 -9.34 -21.50 15.96
N PRO A 71 -8.28 -21.46 16.79
CA PRO A 71 -6.97 -21.96 16.40
C PRO A 71 -7.01 -23.39 15.86
N GLU A 72 -7.85 -24.25 16.44
CA GLU A 72 -8.00 -25.66 16.05
C GLU A 72 -8.57 -25.83 14.64
N GLU A 73 -9.51 -24.97 14.23
CA GLU A 73 -10.09 -24.95 12.89
C GLU A 73 -9.04 -24.54 11.85
N ILE A 74 -8.27 -23.49 12.15
CA ILE A 74 -7.17 -23.00 11.29
C ILE A 74 -6.12 -24.10 11.12
N ILE A 75 -5.72 -24.75 12.22
CA ILE A 75 -4.76 -25.86 12.19
C ILE A 75 -5.29 -27.00 11.33
N THR A 76 -6.55 -27.40 11.51
CA THR A 76 -7.18 -28.50 10.76
C THR A 76 -7.21 -28.21 9.27
N GLU A 77 -7.57 -26.99 8.86
CA GLU A 77 -7.56 -26.56 7.46
C GLU A 77 -6.15 -26.61 6.84
N ILE A 78 -5.13 -26.12 7.57
CA ILE A 78 -3.74 -26.14 7.09
C ILE A 78 -3.29 -27.58 6.86
N TYR A 79 -3.57 -28.50 7.80
CA TYR A 79 -3.17 -29.89 7.66
C TYR A 79 -3.96 -30.60 6.56
N ALA A 80 -5.27 -30.34 6.41
CA ALA A 80 -6.09 -30.87 5.32
C ALA A 80 -5.60 -30.40 3.93
N SER A 81 -5.21 -29.12 3.83
CA SER A 81 -4.64 -28.54 2.60
C SER A 81 -3.29 -29.17 2.24
N ARG A 82 -2.48 -29.54 3.24
CA ARG A 82 -1.17 -30.18 3.05
C ARG A 82 -1.26 -31.66 2.74
N THR A 83 -2.28 -32.37 3.23
CA THR A 83 -2.49 -33.79 2.92
C THR A 83 -3.11 -34.04 1.54
N SER A 84 -3.70 -33.02 0.92
CA SER A 84 -4.32 -33.11 -0.42
C SER A 84 -3.33 -32.88 -1.57
N ALA A 85 -2.12 -32.38 -1.26
CA ALA A 85 -1.06 -32.22 -2.25
C ALA A 85 -0.38 -33.58 -2.49
N GLU A 86 -0.89 -34.36 -3.45
CA GLU A 86 -0.07 -35.38 -4.11
C GLU A 86 1.20 -34.68 -4.61
N ARG A 87 2.32 -34.84 -3.89
CA ARG A 87 3.65 -34.55 -4.40
C ARG A 87 3.88 -35.48 -5.59
N LYS A 88 3.45 -35.06 -6.78
CA LYS A 88 3.92 -35.65 -8.03
C LYS A 88 5.39 -35.29 -8.16
N VAL A 89 6.25 -36.16 -7.68
CA VAL A 89 7.66 -36.15 -8.03
C VAL A 89 7.71 -36.43 -9.53
N GLN A 90 7.91 -35.40 -10.34
CA GLN A 90 8.27 -35.58 -11.75
C GLN A 90 9.69 -36.14 -11.78
N LEU A 91 9.79 -37.47 -11.81
CA LEU A 91 11.01 -38.16 -12.20
C LEU A 91 11.13 -38.01 -13.72
N PHE A 92 12.11 -37.22 -14.15
CA PHE A 92 12.58 -37.17 -15.53
C PHE A 92 13.60 -38.30 -15.76
#